data_AF-A0A7V5UBP4-F1
#
_entry.id   AF-A0A7V5UBP4-F1
#
_cell.length_a   1.000
_cell.length_b   1.000
_cell.length_c   1.000
_cell.angle_alpha   90.00
_cell.angle_beta   90.00
_cell.angle_gamma   90.00
#
_symmetry.space_group_name_H-M   'P 1'
#
loop_
_entity.id
_entity.type
_entity.pdbx_description
1 polymer ?
#
loop_
_entity_poly.entity_id
_entity_poly.type
_entity_poly.pdbx_seq_one_letter_code
_entity_poly.pdbx_strand_id
1 'polypeptide(L)' 'MSQQPVRVIAVASGKGGVGKTNVSVNLSVRMAQQGKRVLLMDADLGLANVDLMLGLKPQFNLSHVFS' A
#
# COMPACT_ATOMS: atom_id res chain seq x y z
N MET A 1 18.43 -19.65 -12.20
CA MET A 1 17.54 -19.04 -11.19
C MET A 1 16.19 -18.80 -11.85
N SER A 2 15.12 -19.48 -11.42
CA SER A 2 13.77 -19.20 -11.92
C SER A 2 13.31 -17.85 -11.36
N GLN A 3 13.00 -16.90 -12.24
CA GLN A 3 12.40 -15.64 -11.82
C GLN A 3 10.95 -15.93 -11.42
N GLN A 4 10.66 -15.91 -10.12
CA GLN A 4 9.28 -15.96 -9.67
C GLN A 4 8.62 -14.61 -9.95
N PRO A 5 7.46 -14.58 -10.62
CA PRO A 5 6.76 -13.33 -10.90
C PRO A 5 6.27 -12.68 -9.61
N VAL A 6 6.28 -11.35 -9.57
CA VAL A 6 5.73 -10.59 -8.44
C VAL A 6 4.22 -10.77 -8.42
N ARG A 7 3.68 -11.18 -7.27
CA ARG A 7 2.22 -11.22 -7.07
C ARG A 7 1.71 -9.81 -6.79
N VAL A 8 0.77 -9.34 -7.61
CA VAL A 8 0.10 -8.04 -7.44
C VAL A 8 -1.32 -8.25 -6.92
N ILE A 9 -1.72 -7.51 -5.89
CA ILE A 9 -3.04 -7.57 -5.28
C ILE A 9 -3.59 -6.13 -5.20
N ALA A 10 -4.73 -5.89 -5.85
CA ALA A 10 -5.44 -4.62 -5.75
C ALA A 10 -6.57 -4.73 -4.72
N VAL A 11 -6.58 -3.84 -3.73
CA VAL A 11 -7.65 -3.74 -2.73
C VAL A 11 -8.53 -2.53 -3.07
N ALA A 12 -9.76 -2.79 -3.49
CA ALA A 12 -10.68 -1.76 -3.98
C ALA A 12 -12.08 -1.88 -3.36
N SER A 13 -12.86 -0.80 -3.43
CA SER A 13 -14.26 -0.72 -2.98
C SER A 13 -14.92 0.51 -3.57
N GLY A 14 -16.20 0.40 -3.93
CA GLY A 14 -17.02 1.50 -4.44
C GLY A 14 -17.49 2.52 -3.40
N LYS A 15 -17.25 2.28 -2.09
CA LYS A 15 -17.64 3.21 -1.02
C LYS A 15 -16.44 3.64 -0.16
N GLY A 16 -16.47 4.89 0.30
CA GLY A 16 -15.55 5.41 1.31
C GLY A 16 -15.79 4.77 2.69
N GLY A 17 -14.74 4.68 3.51
CA GLY A 17 -14.87 4.25 4.91
C GLY A 17 -15.08 2.74 5.15
N VAL A 18 -15.05 1.88 4.12
CA VAL A 18 -15.22 0.42 4.30
C VAL A 18 -13.99 -0.31 4.86
N GLY A 19 -12.89 0.41 5.13
CA GLY A 19 -11.67 -0.18 5.68
C GLY A 19 -10.64 -0.69 4.66
N LYS A 20 -10.69 -0.24 3.39
CA LYS A 20 -9.70 -0.62 2.35
C LYS A 20 -8.25 -0.48 2.84
N THR A 21 -7.87 0.70 3.30
CA THR A 21 -6.51 1.00 3.77
C THR A 21 -6.11 0.14 4.96
N ASN A 22 -7.04 -0.11 5.89
CA ASN A 22 -6.83 -1.01 7.02
C ASN A 22 -6.47 -2.42 6.56
N VAL A 23 -7.22 -2.96 5.60
CA VAL A 23 -6.94 -4.29 5.03
C VAL A 23 -5.60 -4.30 4.29
N SER A 24 -5.34 -3.31 3.43
CA SER A 24 -4.10 -3.21 2.66
C SER A 24 -2.85 -3.14 3.55
N VAL A 25 -2.88 -2.30 4.59
CA VAL A 25 -1.77 -2.14 5.55
C VAL A 25 -1.53 -3.43 6.32
N ASN A 26 -2.56 -3.99 6.97
CA ASN A 26 -2.38 -5.16 7.83
C ASN A 26 -2.03 -6.42 7.04
N LEU A 27 -2.58 -6.58 5.83
CA LEU A 27 -2.19 -7.67 4.92
C LEU A 27 -0.70 -7.56 4.56
N SER A 28 -0.23 -6.35 4.25
CA SER A 28 1.17 -6.10 3.90
C SER A 28 2.11 -6.38 5.06
N VAL A 29 1.77 -5.89 6.26
CA VAL A 29 2.52 -6.17 7.50
C VAL A 29 2.59 -7.67 7.77
N ARG A 30 1.46 -8.38 7.68
CA ARG A 30 1.43 -9.83 7.91
C ARG A 30 2.27 -10.60 6.89
N MET A 31 2.23 -10.21 5.62
CA MET A 31 3.06 -10.82 4.58
C MET A 31 4.55 -10.55 4.82
N ALA A 32 4.91 -9.34 5.25
CA ALA A 32 6.28 -8.99 5.60
C ALA A 32 6.78 -9.80 6.81
N GLN A 33 5.96 -9.96 7.85
CA GLN A 33 6.25 -10.81 9.02
C GLN A 33 6.45 -12.29 8.65
N GLN A 34 5.88 -12.76 7.53
CA GLN A 34 6.12 -14.10 6.98
C GLN A 34 7.40 -14.20 6.14
N GLY A 35 8.27 -13.19 6.16
CA GLY A 35 9.52 -13.17 5.41
C GLY A 35 9.38 -12.84 3.92
N LYS A 36 8.21 -12.37 3.47
CA LYS A 36 8.02 -11.96 2.07
C LYS A 36 8.56 -10.54 1.87
N ARG A 37 9.14 -10.29 0.70
CA ARG A 37 9.41 -8.92 0.23
C ARG A 37 8.10 -8.32 -0.25
N VAL A 38 7.64 -7.26 0.41
CA VAL A 38 6.34 -6.64 0.17
C VAL A 38 6.52 -5.18 -0.17
N LEU A 39 5.83 -4.72 -1.21
CA LEU A 39 5.62 -3.32 -1.54
C LEU A 39 4.15 -3.00 -1.28
N LEU A 40 3.89 -2.02 -0.40
CA LEU A 40 2.56 -1.43 -0.23
C LEU A 40 2.53 -0.09 -0.97
N MET A 41 1.60 0.04 -1.90
CA MET A 41 1.40 1.26 -2.68
C MET A 41 0.03 1.84 -2.35
N ASP A 42 -0.01 3.10 -1.92
CA ASP A 42 -1.26 3.85 -1.84
C ASP A 42 -1.61 4.39 -3.22
N ALA A 43 -2.73 3.93 -3.77
CA ALA A 43 -3.23 4.36 -5.07
C ALA A 43 -4.32 5.44 -4.95
N ASP A 44 -4.68 5.84 -3.72
CA ASP A 44 -5.58 6.96 -3.47
C ASP A 44 -4.77 8.27 -3.46
N LEU A 45 -4.54 8.85 -4.64
CA LEU A 45 -3.76 10.08 -4.79
C LEU A 45 -4.45 11.33 -4.24
N GLY A 46 -5.76 11.27 -3.98
CA GLY A 46 -6.54 12.41 -3.47
C GLY A 46 -6.61 12.45 -1.95
N LEU A 47 -6.67 11.28 -1.31
CA LEU A 47 -6.80 11.13 0.14
C LEU A 47 -5.93 9.95 0.60
N ALA A 48 -4.63 10.01 0.33
CA ALA A 48 -3.68 9.01 0.79
C ALA A 48 -3.77 8.86 2.32
N ASN A 49 -3.84 7.62 2.79
CA ASN A 49 -4.07 7.30 4.20
C ASN A 49 -3.04 6.31 4.75
N VAL A 50 -2.23 5.68 3.89
CA VAL A 50 -1.23 4.69 4.34
C VAL A 50 -0.18 5.33 5.25
N ASP A 51 0.30 6.52 4.90
CA ASP A 51 1.26 7.29 5.69
C ASP A 51 0.69 7.66 7.06
N LEU A 52 -0.55 8.16 7.12
CA LEU A 52 -1.26 8.44 8.37
C LEU A 52 -1.42 7.19 9.24
N MET A 53 -1.86 6.08 8.65
CA MET A 53 -2.04 4.81 9.38
C MET A 53 -0.73 4.24 9.93
N LEU A 54 0.39 4.50 9.26
CA LEU A 54 1.72 4.05 9.66
C LEU A 54 2.51 5.09 10.46
N GLY A 55 1.94 6.28 10.71
CA GLY A 55 2.62 7.37 11.42
C GLY A 55 3.82 7.95 10.67
N LEU A 56 3.83 7.88 9.34
CA LEU A 56 4.92 8.35 8.49
C LEU A 56 4.76 9.83 8.15
N LYS A 57 5.89 10.50 7.93
CA LYS A 57 5.96 11.88 7.41
C LYS A 57 6.84 11.90 6.16
N PRO A 58 6.32 11.44 5.00
CA PRO A 58 7.11 11.35 3.79
C PRO A 58 7.51 12.75 3.29
N GLN A 59 8.78 12.92 2.90
CA GLN A 59 9.26 14.14 2.24
C GLN A 59 8.83 14.19 0.77
N PHE A 60 8.65 13.02 0.16
CA PHE A 60 8.23 12.86 -1.23
C PHE A 60 7.14 11.80 -1.31
N ASN A 61 6.21 11.98 -2.25
CA ASN A 61 5.13 11.04 -2.55
C ASN A 61 4.98 10.93 -4.07
N LEU A 62 3.97 10.19 -4.54
CA LEU A 62 3.76 9.96 -5.97
C LEU A 62 3.48 11.24 -6.77
N SER A 63 2.89 12.29 -6.19
CA SER A 63 2.66 13.53 -6.95
C SER A 63 3.97 14.15 -7.44
N HIS A 64 5.03 14.09 -6.63
CA HIS A 64 6.38 14.58 -7.00
C HIS A 64 7.04 13.77 -8.13
N VAL A 65 6.53 12.58 -8.43
CA VAL A 65 7.02 11.77 -9.56
C VAL A 65 6.32 12.17 -10.86
N PHE A 66 5.05 12.61 -10.76
CA PHE A 66 4.23 12.96 -11.91
C PHE A 66 4.36 14.44 -12.34
N SER A 67 4.91 15.30 -11.49
CA SER A 67 5.13 16.73 -11.73
C SER A 67 6.47 17.17 -11.20
#